data_AF-A0A9P5QFN5-F1
#
_entry.id   AF-A0A9P5QFN5-F1
#
_cell.length_a   1.000
_cell.length_b   1.000
_cell.length_c   1.000
_cell.angle_alpha   90.00
_cell.angle_beta   90.00
_cell.angle_gamma   90.00
#
_symmetry.space_group_name_H-M   'P 1'
#
loop_
_entity.id
_entity.type
_entity.pdbx_description
1 polymer ?
#
loop_
_entity_poly.entity_id
_entity_poly.type
_entity_poly.pdbx_seq_one_letter_code
_entity_poly.pdbx_strand_id
1 'polypeptide(L)'
;NAIKIDDIGRIRSILLTITLMMHGSGNTNYARELLCLLYGMRHIWTVEWERRVLSSILVNPKGVAGGWMATDMYQETNNYLLKAIFTAKGPNMSWEYLKDYVSTNIRAFQEIARMFERAVGVKFHNPAHAKKAFQESGILTWEPSDDKRALPDTVDDLQCEGSDKMGSGAHNKFLTSKTGPHDAAELEVTEAVAHTEHVD
;
A
#
# COMPACT_ATOMS: atom_id res chain seq x y z
N ASN A 1 5.56 7.88 -12.21
CA ASN A 1 6.12 7.43 -13.52
C ASN A 1 6.86 6.10 -13.47
N ALA A 2 7.54 5.72 -12.38
CA ALA A 2 8.30 4.46 -12.29
C ALA A 2 7.48 3.19 -12.64
N ILE A 3 6.27 3.06 -12.11
CA ILE A 3 5.41 1.89 -12.33
C ILE A 3 5.07 1.71 -13.81
N LYS A 4 4.64 2.78 -14.51
CA LYS A 4 4.21 2.70 -15.92
C LYS A 4 5.31 2.25 -16.87
N ILE A 5 6.57 2.50 -16.51
CA ILE A 5 7.76 2.21 -17.34
C ILE A 5 8.55 0.98 -16.86
N ASP A 6 8.03 0.21 -15.89
CA ASP A 6 8.72 -0.96 -15.33
C ASP A 6 10.08 -0.65 -14.67
N ASP A 7 10.21 0.54 -14.06
CA ASP A 7 11.44 0.93 -13.36
C ASP A 7 11.46 0.35 -11.93
N ILE A 8 11.78 -0.95 -11.86
CA ILE A 8 11.94 -1.70 -10.62
C ILE A 8 13.05 -1.11 -9.74
N GLY A 9 14.11 -0.57 -10.34
CA GLY A 9 15.22 0.03 -9.59
C GLY A 9 14.77 1.23 -8.75
N ARG A 10 13.96 2.10 -9.34
CA ARG A 10 13.36 3.24 -8.63
C ARG A 10 12.33 2.79 -7.59
N ILE A 11 11.55 1.75 -7.85
CA ILE A 11 10.65 1.15 -6.85
C ILE A 11 11.46 0.65 -5.65
N ARG A 12 12.54 -0.10 -5.89
CA ARG A 12 13.44 -0.59 -4.84
C ARG A 12 14.00 0.54 -3.98
N SER A 13 14.37 1.66 -4.59
CA SER A 13 14.94 2.81 -3.87
C SER A 13 13.95 3.47 -2.90
N ILE A 14 12.64 3.51 -3.24
CA ILE A 14 11.62 4.17 -2.43
C ILE A 14 11.00 3.24 -1.37
N LEU A 15 11.21 1.92 -1.45
CA LEU A 15 10.65 0.96 -0.50
C LEU A 15 10.98 1.32 0.95
N LEU A 16 12.19 1.77 1.25
CA LEU A 16 12.57 2.20 2.61
C LEU A 16 11.70 3.37 3.08
N THR A 17 11.52 4.38 2.24
CA THR A 17 10.70 5.55 2.55
C THR A 17 9.24 5.14 2.77
N ILE A 18 8.69 4.26 1.92
CA ILE A 18 7.33 3.75 2.07
C ILE A 18 7.18 2.96 3.37
N THR A 19 8.16 2.12 3.74
CA THR A 19 8.12 1.39 5.02
C THR A 19 8.04 2.34 6.21
N LEU A 20 8.86 3.39 6.22
CA LEU A 20 8.84 4.40 7.29
C LEU A 20 7.51 5.16 7.32
N MET A 21 6.98 5.53 6.16
CA MET A 21 5.67 6.18 6.05
C MET A 21 4.55 5.28 6.59
N MET A 22 4.51 4.01 6.19
CA MET A 22 3.50 3.05 6.67
C MET A 22 3.61 2.81 8.18
N HIS A 23 4.83 2.77 8.70
CA HIS A 23 5.05 2.67 10.13
C HIS A 23 4.52 3.91 10.87
N GLY A 24 4.84 5.10 10.34
CA GLY A 24 4.37 6.38 10.86
C GLY A 24 2.85 6.48 10.83
N SER A 25 2.20 6.10 9.74
CA SER A 25 0.74 6.24 9.57
C SER A 25 -0.07 5.27 10.44
N GLY A 26 0.57 4.37 11.20
CA GLY A 26 -0.10 3.35 12.02
C GLY A 26 -0.46 2.07 11.25
N ASN A 27 -0.03 1.95 9.99
CA ASN A 27 -0.16 0.74 9.17
C ASN A 27 0.94 -0.27 9.50
N THR A 28 1.02 -0.67 10.78
CA THR A 28 2.14 -1.45 11.34
C THR A 28 2.28 -2.84 10.72
N ASN A 29 1.18 -3.48 10.33
CA ASN A 29 1.23 -4.77 9.62
C ASN A 29 1.93 -4.63 8.26
N TYR A 30 1.54 -3.64 7.46
CA TYR A 30 2.17 -3.38 6.17
C TYR A 30 3.63 -2.94 6.32
N ALA A 31 3.93 -2.10 7.32
CA ALA A 31 5.30 -1.71 7.62
C ALA A 31 6.17 -2.92 8.00
N ARG A 32 5.63 -3.86 8.78
CA ARG A 32 6.32 -5.09 9.15
C ARG A 32 6.62 -5.95 7.92
N GLU A 33 5.65 -6.16 7.04
CA GLU A 33 5.87 -6.94 5.82
C GLU A 33 6.90 -6.28 4.89
N LEU A 34 6.83 -4.96 4.71
CA LEU A 34 7.82 -4.22 3.92
C LEU A 34 9.22 -4.23 4.56
N LEU A 35 9.30 -4.27 5.89
CA LEU A 35 10.58 -4.43 6.60
C LEU A 35 11.16 -5.83 6.40
N CYS A 36 10.33 -6.88 6.46
CA CYS A 36 10.74 -8.25 6.12
C CYS A 36 11.25 -8.33 4.68
N LEU A 37 10.56 -7.68 3.73
CA LEU A 37 10.99 -7.58 2.33
C LEU A 37 12.36 -6.92 2.21
N LEU A 38 12.57 -5.77 2.87
CA LEU A 38 13.84 -5.04 2.89
C LEU A 38 14.97 -5.84 3.53
N TYR A 39 14.68 -6.51 4.65
CA TYR A 39 15.64 -7.36 5.35
C TYR A 39 16.05 -8.55 4.48
N GLY A 40 15.08 -9.19 3.81
CA GLY A 40 15.32 -10.26 2.85
C GLY A 40 16.27 -9.83 1.75
N MET A 41 15.99 -8.70 1.09
CA MET A 41 16.85 -8.15 0.02
C MET A 41 18.27 -7.81 0.48
N ARG A 42 18.45 -7.32 1.72
CA ARG A 42 19.76 -6.86 2.19
C ARG A 42 20.63 -7.97 2.79
N HIS A 43 20.02 -8.97 3.41
CA HIS A 43 20.75 -9.88 4.29
C HIS A 43 20.54 -11.37 3.99
N ILE A 44 19.46 -11.76 3.30
CA ILE A 44 19.10 -13.18 3.14
C ILE A 44 19.20 -13.62 1.68
N TRP A 45 18.71 -12.81 0.76
CA TRP A 45 18.43 -13.23 -0.61
C TRP A 45 19.66 -13.18 -1.51
N THR A 46 19.81 -14.19 -2.37
CA THR A 46 20.75 -14.11 -3.49
C THR A 46 20.24 -13.11 -4.52
N VAL A 47 21.14 -12.61 -5.37
CA VAL A 47 20.79 -11.65 -6.42
C VAL A 47 19.73 -12.22 -7.38
N GLU A 48 19.76 -13.52 -7.70
CA GLU A 48 18.72 -14.09 -8.55
C GLU A 48 17.37 -14.20 -7.83
N TRP A 49 17.37 -14.44 -6.52
CA TRP A 49 16.13 -14.51 -5.75
C TRP A 49 15.49 -13.13 -5.63
N GLU A 50 16.27 -12.12 -5.27
CA GLU A 50 15.82 -10.72 -5.24
C GLU A 50 15.22 -10.31 -6.59
N ARG A 51 15.91 -10.61 -7.71
CA ARG A 51 15.41 -10.29 -9.04
C ARG A 51 14.05 -10.94 -9.32
N ARG A 52 13.88 -12.21 -8.94
CA ARG A 52 12.59 -12.92 -9.14
C ARG A 52 11.47 -12.29 -8.31
N VAL A 53 11.72 -12.00 -7.03
CA VAL A 53 10.72 -11.35 -6.17
C VAL A 53 10.38 -9.96 -6.69
N LEU A 54 11.37 -9.14 -7.03
CA LEU A 54 11.11 -7.79 -7.54
C LEU A 54 10.39 -7.81 -8.90
N SER A 55 10.68 -8.79 -9.75
CA SER A 55 9.97 -8.95 -11.04
C SER A 55 8.49 -9.33 -10.87
N SER A 56 8.07 -9.84 -9.71
CA SER A 56 6.66 -10.17 -9.46
C SER A 56 5.86 -9.00 -8.91
N ILE A 57 6.50 -7.88 -8.53
CA ILE A 57 5.82 -6.70 -7.97
C ILE A 57 5.00 -5.96 -9.03
N LEU A 58 5.42 -6.01 -10.28
CA LEU A 58 4.74 -5.39 -11.40
C LEU A 58 4.22 -6.43 -12.38
N VAL A 59 3.06 -6.13 -12.97
CA VAL A 59 2.44 -6.95 -14.02
C VAL A 59 1.97 -6.05 -15.15
N ASN A 60 2.06 -6.55 -16.38
CA ASN A 60 1.49 -5.91 -17.56
C ASN A 60 0.42 -6.81 -18.20
N PRO A 61 -0.83 -6.78 -17.71
CA PRO A 61 -1.88 -7.68 -18.18
C PRO A 61 -2.24 -7.49 -19.65
N LYS A 62 -1.96 -6.29 -20.20
CA LYS A 62 -2.31 -5.91 -21.58
C LYS A 62 -1.16 -6.12 -22.56
N GLY A 63 0.07 -6.34 -22.06
CA GLY A 63 1.27 -6.45 -22.90
C GLY A 63 1.64 -5.17 -23.66
N VAL A 64 1.08 -4.01 -23.30
CA VAL A 64 1.33 -2.73 -24.00
C VAL A 64 2.33 -1.86 -23.24
N ALA A 65 3.13 -1.07 -23.97
CA ALA A 65 4.01 -0.09 -23.36
C ALA A 65 3.21 0.90 -22.49
N GLY A 66 3.70 1.22 -21.30
CA GLY A 66 2.96 2.07 -20.35
C GLY A 66 1.82 1.35 -19.59
N GLY A 67 1.57 0.06 -19.89
CA GLY A 67 0.47 -0.73 -19.34
C GLY A 67 0.76 -1.45 -18.02
N TRP A 68 1.92 -1.19 -17.42
CA TRP A 68 2.35 -1.80 -16.17
C TRP A 68 1.56 -1.27 -14.97
N MET A 69 1.26 -2.17 -14.03
CA MET A 69 0.59 -1.86 -12.77
C MET A 69 1.17 -2.72 -11.63
N ALA A 70 0.97 -2.31 -10.39
CA ALA A 70 1.31 -3.12 -9.23
C ALA A 70 0.50 -4.43 -9.24
N THR A 71 1.17 -5.55 -8.98
CA THR A 71 0.55 -6.88 -8.92
C THR A 71 -0.52 -6.95 -7.84
N ASP A 72 -0.33 -6.28 -6.70
CA ASP A 72 -1.34 -6.20 -5.64
C ASP A 72 -2.64 -5.54 -6.15
N MET A 73 -2.55 -4.42 -6.87
CA MET A 73 -3.72 -3.77 -7.47
C MET A 73 -4.40 -4.65 -8.53
N TYR A 74 -3.63 -5.49 -9.23
CA TYR A 74 -4.18 -6.48 -10.15
C TYR A 74 -4.94 -7.58 -9.40
N GLN A 75 -4.42 -8.04 -8.26
CA GLN A 75 -5.09 -9.00 -7.38
C GLN A 75 -6.36 -8.41 -6.75
N GLU A 76 -6.32 -7.15 -6.30
CA GLU A 76 -7.48 -6.43 -5.79
C GLU A 76 -8.60 -6.36 -6.83
N THR A 77 -8.25 -6.06 -8.08
CA THR A 77 -9.21 -6.05 -9.20
C THR A 77 -9.86 -7.43 -9.38
N ASN A 78 -9.08 -8.51 -9.31
CA ASN A 78 -9.61 -9.87 -9.42
C ASN A 78 -10.51 -10.23 -8.23
N ASN A 79 -10.11 -9.85 -7.02
CA ASN A 79 -10.90 -10.08 -5.79
C ASN A 79 -12.23 -9.33 -5.83
N TYR A 80 -12.24 -8.10 -6.33
CA TYR A 80 -13.46 -7.33 -6.52
C TYR A 80 -14.42 -8.03 -7.49
N LEU A 81 -13.92 -8.48 -8.65
CA LEU A 81 -14.74 -9.20 -9.64
C LEU A 81 -15.29 -10.50 -9.08
N LEU A 82 -14.46 -11.25 -8.34
CA LEU A 82 -14.87 -12.51 -7.74
C LEU A 82 -16.01 -12.30 -6.73
N LYS A 83 -15.90 -11.26 -5.90
CA LYS A 83 -16.97 -10.86 -4.98
C LYS A 83 -18.25 -10.47 -5.73
N ALA A 84 -18.15 -9.69 -6.80
CA ALA A 84 -19.31 -9.28 -7.60
C ALA A 84 -20.07 -10.49 -8.19
N ILE A 85 -19.33 -11.47 -8.76
CA ILE A 85 -19.94 -12.70 -9.29
C ILE A 85 -20.57 -13.54 -8.18
N PHE A 86 -19.88 -13.64 -7.03
CA PHE A 86 -20.40 -14.36 -5.88
C PHE A 86 -21.70 -13.76 -5.35
N THR A 87 -21.75 -12.45 -5.17
CA THR A 87 -22.95 -11.74 -4.72
C THR A 87 -24.11 -11.91 -5.71
N ALA A 88 -23.86 -11.89 -7.02
CA ALA A 88 -24.90 -12.05 -8.03
C ALA A 88 -25.55 -13.45 -8.03
N LYS A 89 -24.78 -14.51 -7.74
CA LYS A 89 -25.28 -15.91 -7.75
C LYS A 89 -25.86 -16.33 -6.39
N GLY A 90 -25.46 -15.69 -5.29
CA GLY A 90 -26.00 -15.93 -3.96
C GLY A 90 -25.43 -17.20 -3.26
N PRO A 91 -26.07 -17.65 -2.16
CA PRO A 91 -25.52 -18.69 -1.26
C PRO A 91 -25.44 -20.10 -1.86
N ASN A 92 -26.01 -20.32 -3.05
CA ASN A 92 -26.01 -21.63 -3.72
C ASN A 92 -24.70 -21.93 -4.47
N MET A 93 -23.68 -21.08 -4.35
CA MET A 93 -22.38 -21.31 -4.96
C MET A 93 -21.41 -21.91 -3.95
N SER A 94 -20.94 -23.13 -4.25
CA SER A 94 -19.88 -23.75 -3.45
C SER A 94 -18.53 -23.06 -3.65
N TRP A 95 -17.67 -23.17 -2.64
CA TRP A 95 -16.32 -22.62 -2.68
C TRP A 95 -15.47 -23.27 -3.78
N GLU A 96 -15.61 -24.58 -3.97
CA GLU A 96 -14.89 -25.34 -4.98
C GLU A 96 -15.24 -24.84 -6.38
N TYR A 97 -16.52 -24.54 -6.62
CA TYR A 97 -16.95 -23.98 -7.89
C TYR A 97 -16.35 -22.59 -8.13
N LEU A 98 -16.38 -21.74 -7.10
CA LEU A 98 -15.82 -20.38 -7.17
C LEU A 98 -14.31 -20.40 -7.42
N LYS A 99 -13.59 -21.26 -6.69
CA LYS A 99 -12.14 -21.38 -6.79
C LYS A 99 -11.73 -21.99 -8.13
N ASP A 100 -12.24 -23.16 -8.47
CA ASP A 100 -11.66 -23.95 -9.56
C ASP A 100 -12.14 -23.46 -10.94
N TYR A 101 -13.37 -22.96 -11.03
CA TYR A 101 -13.97 -22.54 -12.29
C TYR A 101 -14.04 -21.02 -12.44
N VAL A 102 -14.55 -20.30 -11.43
CA VAL A 102 -14.77 -18.85 -11.57
C VAL A 102 -13.47 -18.07 -11.49
N SER A 103 -12.65 -18.32 -10.47
CA SER A 103 -11.42 -17.54 -10.23
C SER A 103 -10.39 -17.72 -11.34
N THR A 104 -10.22 -18.96 -11.84
CA THR A 104 -9.32 -19.30 -12.96
C THR A 104 -9.71 -18.58 -14.25
N ASN A 105 -11.01 -18.37 -14.47
CA ASN A 105 -11.55 -17.78 -15.70
C ASN A 105 -12.06 -16.35 -15.50
N ILE A 106 -11.70 -15.68 -14.40
CA ILE A 106 -12.25 -14.36 -14.01
C ILE A 106 -12.09 -13.30 -15.11
N ARG A 107 -11.01 -13.39 -15.88
CA ARG A 107 -10.73 -12.50 -17.01
C ARG A 107 -11.68 -12.70 -18.18
N ALA A 108 -11.95 -13.95 -18.54
CA ALA A 108 -12.92 -14.27 -19.58
C ALA A 108 -14.33 -13.79 -19.20
N PHE A 109 -14.74 -14.00 -17.93
CA PHE A 109 -16.01 -13.48 -17.44
C PHE A 109 -16.10 -11.95 -17.51
N GLN A 110 -15.02 -11.25 -17.15
CA GLN A 110 -14.96 -9.80 -17.25
C GLN A 110 -15.08 -9.32 -18.71
N GLU A 111 -14.45 -10.00 -19.66
CA GLU A 111 -14.53 -9.65 -21.08
C GLU A 111 -15.94 -9.88 -21.64
N ILE A 112 -16.57 -11.01 -21.31
CA ILE A 112 -17.95 -11.32 -21.70
C ILE A 112 -18.92 -10.29 -21.12
N ALA A 113 -18.77 -9.92 -19.84
CA ALA A 113 -19.59 -8.90 -19.21
C ALA A 113 -19.48 -7.55 -19.95
N ARG A 114 -18.25 -7.11 -20.26
CA ARG A 114 -18.02 -5.89 -21.04
C ARG A 114 -18.56 -5.98 -22.47
N MET A 115 -18.51 -7.15 -23.10
CA MET A 115 -19.12 -7.36 -24.43
C MET A 115 -20.63 -7.19 -24.36
N PHE A 116 -21.28 -7.77 -23.35
CA PHE A 116 -22.71 -7.67 -23.13
C PHE A 116 -23.13 -6.23 -22.82
N GLU A 117 -22.41 -5.53 -21.92
CA GLU A 117 -22.64 -4.11 -21.61
C GLU A 117 -22.58 -3.25 -22.88
N ARG A 118 -21.59 -3.48 -23.75
CA ARG A 118 -21.49 -2.79 -25.05
C ARG A 118 -22.66 -3.10 -25.97
N ALA A 119 -23.07 -4.37 -26.04
CA ALA A 119 -24.17 -4.80 -26.91
C ALA A 119 -25.52 -4.20 -26.47
N VAL A 120 -25.75 -4.07 -25.16
CA VAL A 120 -26.98 -3.49 -24.60
C VAL A 120 -26.93 -1.95 -24.52
N GLY A 121 -25.80 -1.34 -24.90
CA GLY A 121 -25.64 0.12 -24.88
C GLY A 121 -25.52 0.70 -23.46
N VAL A 122 -25.11 -0.12 -22.49
CA VAL A 122 -24.83 0.34 -21.13
C VAL A 122 -23.63 1.27 -21.20
N LYS A 123 -23.82 2.53 -20.79
CA LYS A 123 -22.72 3.49 -20.69
C LYS A 123 -21.73 3.00 -19.63
N PHE A 124 -20.48 2.81 -20.05
CA PHE A 124 -19.38 2.51 -19.14
C PHE A 124 -19.24 3.67 -18.14
N HIS A 125 -19.61 3.42 -16.89
CA HIS A 125 -19.33 4.33 -15.80
C HIS A 125 -17.92 4.02 -15.32
N ASN A 126 -16.97 4.89 -15.63
CA ASN A 126 -15.67 4.84 -14.98
C ASN A 126 -15.89 5.30 -13.53
N PRO A 127 -15.64 4.48 -12.50
CA PRO A 127 -15.61 4.96 -11.12
C PRO A 127 -14.28 5.70 -10.89
N ALA A 128 -13.85 6.54 -11.83
CA ALA A 128 -12.99 7.64 -11.45
C ALA A 128 -13.85 8.44 -10.48
N HIS A 129 -13.43 8.52 -9.21
CA HIS A 129 -14.13 9.27 -8.16
C HIS A 129 -14.81 10.47 -8.80
N ALA A 130 -16.15 10.41 -8.91
CA ALA A 130 -16.89 11.57 -9.34
C ALA A 130 -16.54 12.60 -8.27
N LYS A 131 -15.70 13.59 -8.61
CA LYS A 131 -15.53 14.75 -7.75
C LYS A 131 -16.94 15.25 -7.53
N LYS A 132 -17.49 15.05 -6.33
CA LYS A 132 -18.69 15.77 -5.94
C LYS A 132 -18.26 17.22 -6.02
N ALA A 133 -18.68 17.89 -7.09
CA ALA A 133 -18.57 19.33 -7.16
C ALA A 133 -19.31 19.84 -5.93
N PHE A 134 -18.58 20.51 -5.05
CA PHE A 134 -19.16 21.19 -3.91
C PHE A 134 -20.16 22.21 -4.48
N GLN A 135 -21.44 21.88 -4.43
CA GLN A 135 -22.51 22.74 -4.89
C GLN A 135 -23.05 23.44 -3.65
N GLU A 136 -22.60 24.68 -3.45
CA GLU A 136 -23.17 25.59 -2.46
C GLU A 136 -24.63 25.87 -2.83
N SER A 137 -25.57 25.18 -2.19
CA SER A 137 -26.94 25.65 -2.12
C SER A 137 -27.67 25.04 -0.93
N GLY A 138 -27.85 25.88 0.09
CA GLY A 138 -29.08 26.04 0.87
C GLY A 138 -29.73 24.81 1.49
N ILE A 139 -29.57 24.68 2.81
CA ILE A 139 -30.55 24.15 3.78
C ILE A 139 -31.25 22.84 3.36
N LEU A 140 -30.68 21.72 3.83
CA LEU A 140 -31.43 20.66 4.47
C LEU A 140 -30.48 19.91 5.42
N THR A 141 -30.65 20.11 6.72
CA THR A 141 -29.90 19.39 7.76
C THR A 141 -30.37 17.93 7.75
N TRP A 142 -29.54 17.02 7.25
CA TRP A 142 -29.67 15.59 7.52
C TRP A 142 -28.89 15.30 8.81
N GLU A 143 -29.59 14.92 9.88
CA GLU A 143 -28.93 14.45 11.10
C GLU A 143 -28.25 13.11 10.84
N PRO A 144 -26.97 12.93 11.25
CA PRO A 144 -26.27 11.68 11.04
C PRO A 144 -26.91 10.56 11.84
N SER A 145 -27.46 9.55 11.16
CA SER A 145 -27.65 8.24 11.77
C SER A 145 -26.27 7.65 12.10
N ASP A 146 -26.11 7.15 13.32
CA ASP A 146 -24.90 6.56 13.92
C ASP A 146 -24.34 5.29 13.22
N ASP A 147 -24.31 5.24 11.89
CA ASP A 147 -23.69 4.15 11.18
C ASP A 147 -22.19 4.41 11.02
N LYS A 148 -21.38 3.64 11.74
CA LYS A 148 -19.91 3.68 11.79
C LYS A 148 -19.23 3.26 10.47
N ARG A 149 -19.90 3.42 9.33
CA ARG A 149 -19.46 2.99 7.99
C ARG A 149 -19.41 4.11 6.95
N ALA A 150 -19.56 5.37 7.36
CA ALA A 150 -19.19 6.50 6.52
C ALA A 150 -17.66 6.63 6.51
N LEU A 151 -17.01 6.06 5.49
CA LEU A 151 -15.61 6.34 5.18
C LEU A 151 -15.51 7.82 4.76
N PRO A 152 -14.57 8.61 5.30
CA PRO A 152 -14.38 9.99 4.87
C PRO A 152 -14.00 10.03 3.38
N ASP A 153 -14.64 10.92 2.62
CA ASP A 153 -14.44 11.13 1.17
C ASP A 153 -13.03 11.73 0.84
N THR A 154 -12.13 11.79 1.82
CA THR A 154 -10.75 12.28 1.71
C THR A 154 -9.78 11.09 1.80
N VAL A 155 -8.93 10.91 0.78
CA VAL A 155 -7.77 10.04 0.93
C VAL A 155 -6.88 10.72 1.96
N ASP A 156 -6.78 10.14 3.16
CA ASP A 156 -5.89 10.66 4.19
C ASP A 156 -4.49 10.75 3.60
N ASP A 157 -3.88 11.93 3.72
CA ASP A 157 -2.50 12.13 3.29
C ASP A 157 -1.60 11.37 4.26
N LEU A 158 -1.35 10.11 3.93
CA LEU A 158 -0.52 9.19 4.71
C LEU A 158 0.89 9.74 4.96
N GLN A 159 1.37 10.71 4.16
CA GLN A 159 2.63 11.40 4.40
C GLN A 159 2.50 12.40 5.55
N CYS A 160 1.49 13.27 5.50
CA CYS A 160 1.23 14.22 6.58
C CYS A 160 0.85 13.49 7.88
N GLU A 161 -0.09 12.55 7.81
CA GLU A 161 -0.52 11.77 8.97
C GLU A 161 0.63 10.92 9.54
N GLY A 162 1.43 10.31 8.66
CA GLY A 162 2.62 9.56 9.07
C GLY A 162 3.69 10.45 9.70
N SER A 163 3.89 11.67 9.19
CA SER A 163 4.79 12.68 9.75
C SER A 163 4.33 13.12 11.14
N ASP A 164 3.05 13.46 11.29
CA ASP A 164 2.47 13.92 12.55
C ASP A 164 2.52 12.83 13.63
N LYS A 165 2.24 11.59 13.24
CA LYS A 165 2.37 10.41 14.11
C LYS A 165 3.83 10.06 14.41
N MET A 166 4.77 10.27 13.49
CA MET A 166 6.20 10.11 13.78
C MET A 166 6.70 11.17 14.76
N GLY A 167 6.22 12.41 14.65
CA GLY A 167 6.55 13.51 15.55
C GLY A 167 5.91 13.40 16.94
N SER A 168 4.74 12.77 17.07
CA SER A 168 4.00 12.67 18.34
C SER A 168 4.01 11.27 18.99
N GLY A 169 4.42 10.24 18.23
CA GLY A 169 4.25 8.83 18.59
C GLY A 169 5.39 8.22 19.41
N ALA A 170 5.32 6.90 19.57
CA ALA A 170 6.26 6.10 20.35
C ALA A 170 7.73 6.22 19.88
N HIS A 171 7.94 6.51 18.58
CA HIS A 171 9.28 6.71 18.03
C HIS A 171 9.93 8.00 18.54
N ASN A 172 9.20 9.12 18.60
CA ASN A 172 9.71 10.34 19.22
C ASN A 172 9.99 10.10 20.71
N LYS A 173 9.07 9.43 21.43
CA LYS A 173 9.32 9.03 22.84
C LYS A 173 10.60 8.22 23.01
N PHE A 174 10.89 7.29 22.11
CA PHE A 174 12.12 6.50 22.11
C PHE A 174 13.37 7.36 21.85
N LEU A 175 13.34 8.24 20.84
CA LEU A 175 14.43 9.18 20.54
C LEU A 175 14.67 10.18 21.68
N THR A 176 13.60 10.71 22.29
CA THR A 176 13.67 11.63 23.44
C THR A 176 14.05 10.94 24.74
N SER A 177 13.73 9.64 24.89
CA SER A 177 14.12 8.86 26.08
C SER A 177 15.61 8.55 26.13
N LYS A 178 16.29 8.57 24.98
CA LYS A 178 17.75 8.39 24.87
C LYS A 178 18.53 9.72 24.79
N THR A 179 17.85 10.85 24.84
CA THR A 179 18.44 12.20 24.82
C THR A 179 18.11 12.94 26.11
N GLY A 180 18.10 12.23 27.23
CA GLY A 180 18.16 12.86 28.55
C GLY A 180 19.52 13.56 28.75
N PRO A 181 19.59 14.67 29.51
CA PRO A 181 20.80 15.46 29.72
C PRO A 181 21.93 14.74 30.50
N HIS A 182 21.83 13.42 30.71
CA HIS A 182 22.81 12.64 31.46
C HIS A 182 23.80 11.86 30.58
N ASP A 183 23.54 11.65 29.29
CA ASP A 183 24.40 10.79 28.45
C ASP A 183 25.41 11.56 27.57
N ALA A 184 25.24 12.88 27.41
CA ALA A 184 26.19 13.71 26.65
C ALA A 184 27.50 13.96 27.43
N ALA A 185 27.48 13.84 28.76
CA ALA A 185 28.65 14.07 29.60
C ALA A 185 29.58 12.84 29.71
N GLU A 186 29.10 11.62 29.46
CA GLU A 186 29.93 10.40 29.54
C GLU A 186 30.67 10.09 28.23
N LEU A 187 30.26 10.67 27.10
CA LEU A 187 30.92 10.51 25.81
C LEU A 187 32.16 11.39 25.65
N GLU A 188 32.25 12.56 26.30
CA GLU A 188 33.50 13.34 26.33
C GLU A 188 34.54 12.76 27.31
N VAL A 189 34.11 12.05 28.36
CA VAL A 189 35.04 11.45 29.35
C VAL A 189 35.68 10.17 28.80
N THR A 190 35.02 9.44 27.91
CA THR A 190 35.59 8.22 27.30
C THR A 190 36.53 8.51 26.12
N GLU A 191 36.36 9.61 25.38
CA GLU A 191 37.34 10.02 24.34
C GLU A 191 38.59 10.69 24.93
N ALA A 192 38.49 11.34 26.10
CA ALA A 192 39.65 11.96 26.76
C ALA A 192 40.61 10.94 27.42
N VAL A 193 40.13 9.75 27.79
CA VAL A 193 40.97 8.69 28.40
C VAL A 193 41.66 7.83 27.33
N ALA A 194 41.10 7.72 26.13
CA ALA A 194 41.71 6.94 25.05
C ALA A 194 42.93 7.61 24.40
N HIS A 195 43.17 8.91 24.62
CA HIS A 195 44.29 9.64 24.05
C HIS A 195 45.54 9.77 24.96
N THR A 196 45.49 9.23 26.19
CA THR A 196 46.61 9.31 27.15
C THR A 196 47.37 8.01 27.38
N GLU A 197 46.96 6.87 26.79
CA GLU A 197 47.64 5.56 26.95
C GLU A 197 48.55 5.15 25.77
N HIS A 198 49.00 6.10 24.94
CA HIS A 198 49.94 5.82 23.84
C HIS A 198 51.19 6.70 23.79
N VAL A 199 51.61 7.23 24.93
CA VAL A 199 52.96 7.77 25.10
C VAL A 199 53.50 7.29 26.44
N ASP A 200 54.17 6.14 26.42
CA ASP A 200 55.42 5.84 27.12
C ASP A 200 55.94 4.44 26.71
#